data_AF-A0A3A9HC78-F1
#
_entry.id   AF-A0A3A9HC78-F1
#
_cell.length_a   1.000
_cell.length_b   1.000
_cell.length_c   1.000
_cell.angle_alpha   90.00
_cell.angle_beta   90.00
_cell.angle_gamma   90.00
#
_symmetry.space_group_name_H-M   'P 1'
#
loop_
_entity.id
_entity.type
_entity.pdbx_description
1 polymer ?
#
loop_
_entity_poly.entity_id
_entity_poly.type
_entity_poly.pdbx_seq_one_letter_code
_entity_poly.pdbx_strand_id
1 'polypeptide(L)'
;MRKIIQKLLVAFFCLLMLVPGKGVTVQAGETGIRATAISSSRMELSWSVTEGAFQYKVYRSNSLEGGYSKLGTTGETVYLDKSVKAGKSYYYRIVPVEAGTKQDMEHAVRTVKAKTPEAVAVTKISVKSPTKVKLYWNTSKGANGYEIYRSSKKEEGYTLAGTVKGRENTVYTDNTIVPGRTYYYKILPTVSNNGVAGKGSFSAPIKVKTVAKTEITEISSLNSGSMQLVWKKVSNAEGYEIYRSTKKDSGYKKIASLKRNADKYTDKSVKTGKKYYYKVVTVGKLNGKKITSGYSNPVSNRALSRVKISSANSTLEDAVKIKWKKVTGATKYKIYRATSSKGSYKHIATVKSNGKDTQSYTDKKVTGGKNYYYKVQAYSSSDGIIAAGKGDKSEYKKATLNYAIMGKSTVTVDQMVKFYNMSGKKYPSIYKDKGAKNIKKFCEILLDESEREGVRAEVIFAQVCLETGYLSFGGQVSAGQCNFSGLGATDDGAAGATFKDVRTGLRAQVQHLKGYASKDSLNQKCVDPRFQYLTHRRGSTPYVQNLGNGNWATDPNYASKLMTLIKKMKSC
;
A
#
# COMPACT_ATOMS: atom_id res chain seq x y z
N MET A 1 24.11 -47.51 29.63
CA MET A 1 23.99 -48.99 29.62
C MET A 1 23.23 -49.39 28.36
N ARG A 2 23.93 -49.76 27.29
CA ARG A 2 24.22 -51.13 26.83
C ARG A 2 23.04 -51.79 26.07
N LYS A 3 23.33 -52.02 24.77
CA LYS A 3 22.71 -52.78 23.67
C LYS A 3 21.75 -53.94 24.01
N ILE A 4 20.81 -54.22 23.09
CA ILE A 4 20.54 -55.48 22.31
C ILE A 4 19.09 -55.41 21.75
N ILE A 5 18.85 -55.17 20.44
CA ILE A 5 18.50 -56.12 19.34
C ILE A 5 17.25 -56.97 19.71
N GLN A 6 16.09 -56.95 19.03
CA GLN A 6 15.83 -57.47 17.66
C GLN A 6 14.38 -57.17 17.19
N LYS A 7 14.19 -57.23 15.87
CA LYS A 7 12.99 -57.00 15.03
C LYS A 7 11.72 -57.78 15.45
N LEU A 8 10.53 -57.18 15.29
CA LEU A 8 9.40 -57.80 14.57
C LEU A 8 8.26 -56.82 14.22
N LEU A 9 7.69 -57.06 13.04
CA LEU A 9 6.66 -56.31 12.33
C LEU A 9 5.28 -56.34 13.02
N VAL A 10 4.60 -55.19 12.95
CA VAL A 10 3.19 -54.97 12.57
C VAL A 10 2.13 -55.95 13.09
N ALA A 11 1.35 -55.49 14.08
CA ALA A 11 -0.11 -55.67 14.09
C ALA A 11 -0.75 -54.50 14.86
N PHE A 12 -1.42 -53.61 14.14
CA PHE A 12 -2.18 -52.50 14.69
C PHE A 12 -3.48 -53.08 15.29
N PHE A 13 -3.48 -53.33 16.60
CA PHE A 13 -4.67 -53.67 17.36
C PHE A 13 -5.47 -52.37 17.58
N CYS A 14 -6.65 -52.26 16.96
CA CYS A 14 -7.65 -51.31 17.42
C CYS A 14 -8.22 -51.82 18.74
N LEU A 15 -7.72 -51.26 19.83
CA LEU A 15 -8.26 -51.35 21.17
C LEU A 15 -9.66 -50.71 21.18
N LEU A 16 -10.72 -51.52 21.19
CA LEU A 16 -12.05 -51.07 21.61
C LEU A 16 -12.18 -51.45 23.10
N MET A 17 -12.41 -50.45 23.94
CA MET A 17 -12.66 -50.64 25.37
C MET A 17 -13.90 -51.53 25.58
N LEU A 18 -13.75 -52.55 26.43
CA LEU A 18 -14.86 -53.33 26.98
C LEU A 18 -15.78 -52.41 27.80
N VAL A 19 -17.04 -52.34 27.40
CA VAL A 19 -18.15 -52.05 28.31
C VAL A 19 -19.06 -53.28 28.26
N PRO A 20 -19.32 -53.99 29.37
CA PRO A 20 -20.24 -55.12 29.37
C PRO A 20 -21.66 -54.56 29.43
N GLY A 21 -22.46 -54.75 28.38
CA GLY A 21 -23.86 -54.35 28.40
C GLY A 21 -24.57 -54.45 27.06
N LYS A 22 -25.49 -55.42 26.98
CA LYS A 22 -26.46 -55.71 25.92
C LYS A 22 -25.87 -56.29 24.63
N GLY A 23 -26.04 -57.60 24.48
CA GLY A 23 -25.80 -58.32 23.24
C GLY A 23 -26.53 -57.65 22.07
N VAL A 24 -25.76 -57.10 21.14
CA VAL A 24 -26.26 -56.78 19.82
C VAL A 24 -26.19 -58.08 19.02
N THR A 25 -27.30 -58.83 19.02
CA THR A 25 -27.56 -59.84 17.99
C THR A 25 -27.66 -59.12 16.65
N VAL A 26 -26.52 -59.00 15.94
CA VAL A 26 -26.50 -58.49 14.57
C VAL A 26 -27.03 -59.59 13.67
N GLN A 27 -28.25 -59.40 13.15
CA GLN A 27 -28.92 -60.30 12.21
C GLN A 27 -27.93 -60.93 11.21
N ALA A 28 -27.90 -62.26 11.18
CA ALA A 28 -27.38 -63.00 10.05
C ALA A 28 -28.21 -62.61 8.82
N GLY A 29 -27.56 -62.37 7.68
CA GLY A 29 -28.30 -62.42 6.41
C GLY A 29 -28.92 -63.81 6.24
N GLU A 30 -29.90 -63.92 5.34
CA GLU A 30 -30.75 -65.09 5.10
C GLU A 30 -30.01 -66.45 4.94
N THR A 31 -28.69 -66.48 4.83
CA THR A 31 -27.84 -67.68 4.65
C THR A 31 -26.94 -68.04 5.84
N GLY A 32 -26.86 -67.23 6.90
CA GLY A 32 -25.99 -67.52 8.06
C GLY A 32 -24.48 -67.37 7.82
N ILE A 33 -24.06 -66.82 6.68
CA ILE A 33 -22.65 -66.63 6.30
C ILE A 33 -22.45 -65.23 5.69
N ARG A 34 -21.31 -64.59 6.00
CA ARG A 34 -20.89 -63.29 5.49
C ARG A 34 -19.62 -63.42 4.67
N ALA A 35 -19.54 -62.67 3.57
CA ALA A 35 -18.37 -62.63 2.69
C ALA A 35 -17.93 -61.19 2.43
N THR A 36 -16.81 -60.80 3.03
CA THR A 36 -16.25 -59.46 2.97
C THR A 36 -15.04 -59.44 2.05
N ALA A 37 -15.12 -58.72 0.93
CA ALA A 37 -13.93 -58.44 0.14
C ALA A 37 -13.02 -57.48 0.92
N ILE A 38 -11.79 -57.89 1.23
CA ILE A 38 -10.80 -57.04 1.93
C ILE A 38 -9.87 -56.36 0.93
N SER A 39 -9.66 -56.96 -0.24
CA SER A 39 -8.97 -56.36 -1.38
C SER A 39 -9.44 -56.99 -2.69
N SER A 40 -8.86 -56.57 -3.81
CA SER A 40 -9.12 -57.20 -5.12
C SER A 40 -8.65 -58.65 -5.22
N SER A 41 -7.95 -59.18 -4.22
CA SER A 41 -7.36 -60.52 -4.22
C SER A 41 -7.52 -61.26 -2.89
N ARG A 42 -8.37 -60.75 -1.97
CA ARG A 42 -8.62 -61.36 -0.66
C ARG A 42 -10.09 -61.25 -0.29
N MET A 43 -10.67 -62.38 0.12
CA MET A 43 -12.04 -62.49 0.60
C MET A 43 -12.03 -63.12 1.99
N GLU A 44 -12.63 -62.47 2.97
CA GLU A 44 -12.86 -63.03 4.30
C GLU A 44 -14.28 -63.55 4.39
N LEU A 45 -14.41 -64.78 4.87
CA LEU A 45 -15.68 -65.44 5.14
C LEU A 45 -15.85 -65.55 6.65
N SER A 46 -17.05 -65.28 7.16
CA SER A 46 -17.41 -65.52 8.56
C SER A 46 -18.80 -66.13 8.66
N TRP A 47 -19.01 -67.00 9.63
CA TRP A 47 -20.30 -67.67 9.88
C TRP A 47 -20.55 -67.83 11.38
N SER A 48 -21.78 -68.14 11.77
CA SER A 48 -22.07 -68.50 13.16
C SER A 48 -21.62 -69.92 13.44
N VAL A 49 -21.27 -70.21 14.69
CA VAL A 49 -21.02 -71.58 15.16
C VAL A 49 -22.19 -72.50 14.77
N THR A 50 -21.86 -73.74 14.45
CA THR A 50 -22.82 -74.83 14.23
C THR A 50 -22.67 -75.75 15.43
N GLU A 51 -23.73 -75.95 16.19
CA GLU A 51 -23.75 -76.86 17.33
C GLU A 51 -23.35 -78.28 16.89
N GLY A 52 -22.56 -78.98 17.71
CA GLY A 52 -22.02 -80.30 17.37
C GLY A 52 -20.80 -80.29 16.43
N ALA A 53 -20.48 -79.18 15.77
CA ALA A 53 -19.33 -79.13 14.85
C ALA A 53 -18.00 -78.83 15.55
N PHE A 54 -16.94 -79.59 15.26
CA PHE A 54 -15.58 -79.33 15.77
C PHE A 54 -14.65 -78.66 14.74
N GLN A 55 -15.01 -78.69 13.46
CA GLN A 55 -14.28 -78.03 12.37
C GLN A 55 -15.20 -77.73 11.19
N TYR A 56 -14.71 -76.92 10.26
CA TYR A 56 -15.41 -76.52 9.04
C TYR A 56 -14.53 -76.77 7.82
N LYS A 57 -15.09 -77.41 6.78
CA LYS A 57 -14.48 -77.48 5.45
C LYS A 57 -14.99 -76.32 4.60
N VAL A 58 -14.06 -75.57 4.00
CA VAL A 58 -14.38 -74.40 3.17
C VAL A 58 -14.17 -74.75 1.71
N TYR A 59 -15.20 -74.56 0.90
CA TYR A 59 -15.18 -74.84 -0.53
C TYR A 59 -15.51 -73.59 -1.35
N ARG A 60 -15.01 -73.55 -2.60
CA ARG A 60 -15.31 -72.49 -3.56
C ARG A 60 -15.61 -73.05 -4.94
N SER A 61 -16.59 -72.48 -5.61
CA SER A 61 -16.89 -72.71 -7.03
C SER A 61 -17.12 -71.40 -7.79
N ASN A 62 -17.07 -71.46 -9.13
CA ASN A 62 -17.55 -70.40 -10.02
C ASN A 62 -19.05 -70.57 -10.37
N SER A 63 -19.68 -71.69 -9.99
CA SER A 63 -21.09 -72.00 -10.23
C SER A 63 -21.80 -72.37 -8.92
N LEU A 64 -23.09 -72.06 -8.83
CA LEU A 64 -23.91 -72.43 -7.67
C LEU A 64 -24.10 -73.95 -7.58
N GLU A 65 -24.33 -74.59 -8.73
CA GLU A 65 -24.79 -75.97 -8.86
C GLU A 65 -23.69 -77.04 -8.74
N GLY A 66 -22.41 -76.66 -8.83
CA GLY A 66 -21.34 -77.66 -8.79
C GLY A 66 -19.95 -77.12 -9.07
N GLY A 67 -18.95 -78.01 -9.10
CA GLY A 67 -17.55 -77.66 -9.35
C GLY A 67 -16.83 -77.07 -8.14
N TYR A 68 -17.28 -77.38 -6.93
CA TYR A 68 -16.67 -76.90 -5.70
C TYR A 68 -15.31 -77.56 -5.46
N SER A 69 -14.27 -76.75 -5.32
CA SER A 69 -12.95 -77.20 -4.87
C SER A 69 -12.75 -76.82 -3.41
N LYS A 70 -12.24 -77.76 -2.61
CA LYS A 70 -11.89 -77.49 -1.20
C LYS A 70 -10.74 -76.50 -1.14
N LEU A 71 -10.92 -75.39 -0.43
CA LEU A 71 -9.87 -74.41 -0.16
C LEU A 71 -9.06 -74.78 1.09
N GLY A 72 -9.72 -75.34 2.10
CA GLY A 72 -9.09 -75.69 3.36
C GLY A 72 -10.08 -76.21 4.41
N THR A 73 -9.56 -76.42 5.62
CA THR A 73 -10.32 -76.75 6.82
C THR A 73 -9.87 -75.81 7.95
N THR A 74 -10.78 -75.44 8.84
CA THR A 74 -10.50 -74.57 9.99
C THR A 74 -11.37 -74.97 11.18
N GLY A 75 -10.85 -74.86 12.40
CA GLY A 75 -11.64 -74.95 13.64
C GLY A 75 -12.36 -73.65 13.98
N GLU A 76 -11.93 -72.54 13.38
CA GLU A 76 -12.49 -71.20 13.60
C GLU A 76 -13.73 -70.96 12.72
N THR A 77 -14.54 -69.97 13.09
CA THR A 77 -15.70 -69.52 12.30
C THR A 77 -15.37 -68.41 11.29
N VAL A 78 -14.08 -68.25 10.96
CA VAL A 78 -13.57 -67.30 9.97
C VAL A 78 -12.58 -67.97 9.01
N TYR A 79 -12.56 -67.54 7.75
CA TYR A 79 -11.61 -68.02 6.76
C TYR A 79 -11.22 -66.95 5.75
N LEU A 80 -9.91 -66.78 5.49
CA LEU A 80 -9.37 -65.83 4.52
C LEU A 80 -8.94 -66.53 3.23
N ASP A 81 -9.75 -66.40 2.18
CA ASP A 81 -9.37 -66.83 0.83
C ASP A 81 -8.42 -65.80 0.19
N LYS A 82 -7.13 -66.17 0.10
CA LYS A 82 -6.05 -65.36 -0.52
C LYS A 82 -5.86 -65.63 -2.01
N SER A 83 -6.69 -66.49 -2.61
CA SER A 83 -6.52 -66.99 -3.99
C SER A 83 -7.57 -66.44 -4.97
N VAL A 84 -8.52 -65.63 -4.51
CA VAL A 84 -9.54 -64.99 -5.36
C VAL A 84 -8.90 -64.11 -6.41
N LYS A 85 -9.52 -64.10 -7.61
CA LYS A 85 -9.11 -63.22 -8.71
C LYS A 85 -10.04 -62.01 -8.79
N ALA A 86 -9.43 -60.85 -9.02
CA ALA A 86 -10.12 -59.58 -9.17
C ALA A 86 -11.25 -59.66 -10.23
N GLY A 87 -12.38 -59.01 -9.96
CA GLY A 87 -13.52 -58.91 -10.87
C GLY A 87 -14.37 -60.17 -11.01
N LYS A 88 -13.98 -61.28 -10.37
CA LYS A 88 -14.72 -62.55 -10.41
C LYS A 88 -15.71 -62.68 -9.27
N SER A 89 -16.77 -63.43 -9.54
CA SER A 89 -17.76 -63.87 -8.56
C SER A 89 -17.51 -65.34 -8.23
N TYR A 90 -17.67 -65.69 -6.98
CA TYR A 90 -17.48 -67.03 -6.45
C TYR A 90 -18.67 -67.41 -5.58
N TYR A 91 -18.95 -68.70 -5.51
CA TYR A 91 -19.85 -69.31 -4.53
C TYR A 91 -19.01 -70.05 -3.50
N TYR A 92 -19.24 -69.76 -2.23
CA TYR A 92 -18.55 -70.43 -1.12
C TYR A 92 -19.53 -71.33 -0.39
N ARG A 93 -19.08 -72.53 -0.03
CA ARG A 93 -19.79 -73.48 0.84
C ARG A 93 -18.99 -73.74 2.08
N ILE A 94 -19.64 -73.63 3.24
CA ILE A 94 -19.08 -73.97 4.54
C ILE A 94 -19.80 -75.23 5.01
N VAL A 95 -19.05 -76.32 5.14
CA VAL A 95 -19.54 -77.63 5.56
C VAL A 95 -19.04 -77.91 6.97
N PRO A 96 -19.91 -77.86 8.01
CA PRO A 96 -19.54 -78.25 9.36
C PRO A 96 -19.26 -79.75 9.44
N VAL A 97 -18.38 -80.16 10.35
CA VAL A 97 -18.04 -81.57 10.56
C VAL A 97 -18.34 -81.95 12.00
N GLU A 98 -19.17 -82.99 12.17
CA GLU A 98 -19.71 -83.44 13.45
C GLU A 98 -18.62 -83.97 14.40
N ALA A 99 -18.70 -83.59 15.67
CA ALA A 99 -17.84 -84.08 16.74
C ALA A 99 -18.09 -85.57 17.00
N GLY A 100 -17.02 -86.35 17.19
CA GLY A 100 -17.10 -87.80 17.38
C GLY A 100 -17.14 -88.60 16.08
N THR A 101 -18.16 -88.41 15.22
CA THR A 101 -18.32 -89.19 13.99
C THR A 101 -17.41 -88.75 12.84
N LYS A 102 -16.93 -87.50 12.87
CA LYS A 102 -16.10 -86.88 11.83
C LYS A 102 -16.77 -86.82 10.44
N GLN A 103 -18.08 -86.96 10.37
CA GLN A 103 -18.87 -86.88 9.14
C GLN A 103 -19.29 -85.45 8.81
N ASP A 104 -19.54 -85.17 7.53
CA ASP A 104 -20.01 -83.87 7.05
C ASP A 104 -21.49 -83.65 7.42
N MET A 105 -21.79 -82.50 8.03
CA MET A 105 -23.15 -82.12 8.41
C MET A 105 -23.86 -81.45 7.23
N GLU A 106 -24.26 -82.24 6.23
CA GLU A 106 -24.86 -81.72 4.97
C GLU A 106 -26.10 -80.85 5.19
N HIS A 107 -26.91 -81.16 6.22
CA HIS A 107 -28.10 -80.38 6.57
C HIS A 107 -27.79 -78.96 7.08
N ALA A 108 -26.55 -78.70 7.51
CA ALA A 108 -26.10 -77.44 8.09
C ALA A 108 -25.18 -76.63 7.17
N VAL A 109 -25.07 -77.02 5.88
CA VAL A 109 -24.20 -76.34 4.90
C VAL A 109 -24.70 -74.94 4.60
N ARG A 110 -23.78 -73.97 4.66
CA ARG A 110 -24.07 -72.56 4.35
C ARG A 110 -23.44 -72.16 3.03
N THR A 111 -24.20 -71.49 2.17
CA THR A 111 -23.73 -71.02 0.86
C THR A 111 -23.81 -69.51 0.72
N VAL A 112 -22.79 -68.87 0.14
CA VAL A 112 -22.82 -67.44 -0.19
C VAL A 112 -22.19 -67.15 -1.53
N LYS A 113 -22.83 -66.29 -2.32
CA LYS A 113 -22.23 -65.67 -3.51
C LYS A 113 -21.51 -64.39 -3.12
N ALA A 114 -20.26 -64.26 -3.54
CA ALA A 114 -19.46 -63.07 -3.26
C ALA A 114 -18.56 -62.72 -4.44
N LYS A 115 -18.23 -61.44 -4.59
CA LYS A 115 -17.30 -60.97 -5.62
C LYS A 115 -16.28 -59.99 -5.05
N THR A 116 -15.12 -59.93 -5.69
CA THR A 116 -14.09 -58.92 -5.41
C THR A 116 -14.00 -57.90 -6.55
N PRO A 117 -13.95 -56.59 -6.28
CA PRO A 117 -13.75 -55.58 -7.33
C PRO A 117 -12.36 -55.61 -7.96
N GLU A 118 -12.27 -55.28 -9.24
CA GLU A 118 -10.98 -54.95 -9.89
C GLU A 118 -10.43 -53.61 -9.40
N ALA A 119 -9.11 -53.49 -9.29
CA ALA A 119 -8.49 -52.20 -9.02
C ALA A 119 -8.72 -51.23 -10.21
N VAL A 120 -8.79 -49.94 -9.92
CA VAL A 120 -8.93 -48.90 -10.96
C VAL A 120 -7.61 -48.17 -11.21
N ALA A 121 -7.49 -47.60 -12.39
CA ALA A 121 -6.46 -46.65 -12.78
C ALA A 121 -7.08 -45.28 -13.01
N VAL A 122 -6.48 -44.23 -12.43
CA VAL A 122 -6.89 -42.86 -12.70
C VAL A 122 -6.42 -42.48 -14.10
N THR A 123 -7.36 -42.22 -15.01
CA THR A 123 -7.09 -41.92 -16.43
C THR A 123 -6.81 -40.44 -16.65
N LYS A 124 -7.37 -39.56 -15.80
CA LYS A 124 -7.20 -38.10 -15.95
C LYS A 124 -7.44 -37.36 -14.63
N ILE A 125 -6.65 -36.32 -14.42
CA ILE A 125 -6.86 -35.33 -13.36
C ILE A 125 -6.82 -33.92 -13.97
N SER A 126 -7.70 -33.04 -13.50
CA SER A 126 -7.77 -31.65 -13.98
C SER A 126 -8.16 -30.69 -12.87
N VAL A 127 -7.64 -29.47 -12.91
CA VAL A 127 -8.06 -28.37 -12.03
C VAL A 127 -9.10 -27.55 -12.78
N LYS A 128 -10.36 -27.61 -12.35
CA LYS A 128 -11.48 -26.90 -13.00
C LYS A 128 -11.59 -25.45 -12.55
N SER A 129 -11.28 -25.21 -11.28
CA SER A 129 -11.16 -23.89 -10.69
C SER A 129 -10.08 -23.94 -9.62
N PRO A 130 -9.63 -22.80 -9.08
CA PRO A 130 -8.57 -22.77 -8.06
C PRO A 130 -8.86 -23.63 -6.83
N THR A 131 -10.14 -23.91 -6.54
CA THR A 131 -10.62 -24.71 -5.41
C THR A 131 -11.33 -25.99 -5.83
N LYS A 132 -11.20 -26.42 -7.09
CA LYS A 132 -11.86 -27.64 -7.59
C LYS A 132 -10.94 -28.51 -8.44
N VAL A 133 -10.73 -29.75 -8.01
CA VAL A 133 -10.02 -30.80 -8.77
C VAL A 133 -11.02 -31.86 -9.21
N LYS A 134 -10.94 -32.28 -10.48
CA LYS A 134 -11.80 -33.32 -11.05
C LYS A 134 -10.96 -34.50 -11.49
N LEU A 135 -11.32 -35.69 -11.00
CA LEU A 135 -10.69 -36.97 -11.28
C LEU A 135 -11.57 -37.83 -12.18
N TYR A 136 -10.94 -38.64 -13.01
CA TYR A 136 -11.56 -39.61 -13.91
C TYR A 136 -10.78 -40.93 -13.84
N TRP A 137 -11.48 -42.06 -13.82
CA TRP A 137 -10.88 -43.40 -13.78
C TRP A 137 -11.62 -44.36 -14.72
N ASN A 138 -11.12 -45.58 -14.87
CA ASN A 138 -11.82 -46.64 -15.59
C ASN A 138 -12.83 -47.37 -14.68
N THR A 139 -13.89 -47.94 -15.26
CA THR A 139 -14.86 -48.75 -14.52
C THR A 139 -14.19 -49.96 -13.87
N SER A 140 -14.57 -50.29 -12.63
CA SER A 140 -14.14 -51.51 -11.91
C SER A 140 -15.19 -52.61 -12.05
N LYS A 141 -14.81 -53.74 -12.67
CA LYS A 141 -15.67 -54.91 -12.69
C LYS A 141 -15.88 -55.43 -11.27
N GLY A 142 -17.13 -55.75 -10.93
CA GLY A 142 -17.52 -56.23 -9.61
C GLY A 142 -17.75 -55.14 -8.56
N ALA A 143 -17.41 -53.87 -8.83
CA ALA A 143 -17.72 -52.77 -7.93
C ALA A 143 -19.21 -52.39 -7.94
N ASN A 144 -19.68 -51.85 -6.82
CA ASN A 144 -20.94 -51.14 -6.66
C ASN A 144 -20.73 -49.61 -6.56
N GLY A 145 -19.50 -49.15 -6.37
CA GLY A 145 -19.14 -47.74 -6.22
C GLY A 145 -17.65 -47.57 -5.92
N TYR A 146 -17.27 -46.38 -5.48
CA TYR A 146 -15.89 -45.98 -5.24
C TYR A 146 -15.77 -45.05 -4.02
N GLU A 147 -14.71 -45.22 -3.25
CA GLU A 147 -14.22 -44.26 -2.26
C GLU A 147 -12.98 -43.55 -2.82
N ILE A 148 -12.94 -42.22 -2.71
CA ILE A 148 -11.83 -41.40 -3.16
C ILE A 148 -11.09 -40.92 -1.92
N TYR A 149 -9.80 -41.20 -1.85
CA TYR A 149 -8.94 -40.80 -0.75
C TYR A 149 -7.93 -39.75 -1.21
N ARG A 150 -7.59 -38.81 -0.32
CA ARG A 150 -6.66 -37.71 -0.57
C ARG A 150 -5.62 -37.60 0.53
N SER A 151 -4.39 -37.26 0.16
CA SER A 151 -3.32 -36.89 1.08
C SER A 151 -2.50 -35.70 0.56
N SER A 152 -1.76 -35.04 1.45
CA SER A 152 -0.69 -34.10 1.09
C SER A 152 0.66 -34.79 0.84
N LYS A 153 0.78 -36.07 1.22
CA LYS A 153 1.96 -36.92 1.06
C LYS A 153 1.64 -38.08 0.10
N LYS A 154 2.67 -38.59 -0.58
CA LYS A 154 2.49 -39.60 -1.64
C LYS A 154 2.10 -40.99 -1.10
N GLU A 155 2.63 -41.39 0.05
CA GLU A 155 2.50 -42.79 0.51
C GLU A 155 1.62 -42.96 1.75
N GLU A 156 1.41 -41.91 2.54
CA GLU A 156 0.72 -41.98 3.84
C GLU A 156 -0.28 -40.83 4.04
N GLY A 157 -1.08 -40.88 5.11
CA GLY A 157 -1.95 -39.78 5.52
C GLY A 157 -3.20 -39.59 4.64
N TYR A 158 -3.64 -40.65 3.95
CA TYR A 158 -4.82 -40.62 3.11
C TYR A 158 -6.10 -40.60 3.94
N THR A 159 -6.96 -39.62 3.70
CA THR A 159 -8.29 -39.51 4.30
C THR A 159 -9.37 -39.57 3.22
N LEU A 160 -10.57 -40.04 3.57
CA LEU A 160 -11.71 -40.07 2.65
C LEU A 160 -12.08 -38.64 2.23
N ALA A 161 -12.03 -38.38 0.91
CA ALA A 161 -12.46 -37.12 0.30
C ALA A 161 -13.92 -37.20 -0.18
N GLY A 162 -14.37 -38.39 -0.61
CA GLY A 162 -15.76 -38.59 -0.98
C GLY A 162 -16.06 -39.99 -1.50
N THR A 163 -17.33 -40.26 -1.75
CA THR A 163 -17.85 -41.54 -2.23
C THR A 163 -18.67 -41.35 -3.50
N VAL A 164 -18.61 -42.30 -4.42
CA VAL A 164 -19.38 -42.32 -5.66
C VAL A 164 -20.12 -43.65 -5.75
N LYS A 165 -21.45 -43.60 -5.83
CA LYS A 165 -22.29 -44.81 -5.98
C LYS A 165 -22.44 -45.14 -7.47
N GLY A 166 -22.58 -46.42 -7.78
CA GLY A 166 -22.76 -46.93 -9.14
C GLY A 166 -21.43 -47.18 -9.85
N ARG A 167 -21.29 -48.36 -10.46
CA ARG A 167 -20.03 -48.78 -11.10
C ARG A 167 -19.65 -47.91 -12.31
N GLU A 168 -20.64 -47.42 -13.06
CA GLU A 168 -20.44 -46.61 -14.27
C GLU A 168 -20.10 -45.15 -13.96
N ASN A 169 -20.27 -44.72 -12.71
CA ASN A 169 -19.95 -43.35 -12.28
C ASN A 169 -18.45 -43.25 -11.97
N THR A 170 -17.67 -42.90 -12.99
CA THR A 170 -16.19 -42.91 -12.95
C THR A 170 -15.56 -41.52 -12.83
N VAL A 171 -16.28 -40.59 -12.19
CA VAL A 171 -15.90 -39.19 -12.09
C VAL A 171 -16.20 -38.63 -10.70
N TYR A 172 -15.25 -37.87 -10.14
CA TYR A 172 -15.41 -37.19 -8.86
C TYR A 172 -14.79 -35.79 -8.90
N THR A 173 -15.42 -34.83 -8.22
CA THR A 173 -14.91 -33.46 -8.08
C THR A 173 -14.68 -33.15 -6.60
N ASP A 174 -13.41 -32.97 -6.23
CA ASP A 174 -13.02 -32.44 -4.92
C ASP A 174 -13.17 -30.92 -4.92
N ASN A 175 -14.10 -30.40 -4.11
CA ASN A 175 -14.38 -28.97 -3.96
C ASN A 175 -13.71 -28.34 -2.73
N THR A 176 -12.86 -29.08 -2.02
CA THR A 176 -12.28 -28.69 -0.73
C THR A 176 -10.78 -28.39 -0.81
N ILE A 177 -10.22 -28.34 -2.02
CA ILE A 177 -8.79 -28.08 -2.22
C ILE A 177 -8.46 -26.59 -2.06
N VAL A 178 -7.29 -26.34 -1.46
CA VAL A 178 -6.70 -24.99 -1.31
C VAL A 178 -5.66 -24.73 -2.40
N PRO A 179 -5.66 -23.55 -3.06
CA PRO A 179 -4.64 -23.15 -4.03
C PRO A 179 -3.21 -23.17 -3.46
N GLY A 180 -2.22 -23.46 -4.31
CA GLY A 180 -0.80 -23.52 -3.95
C GLY A 180 -0.37 -24.79 -3.24
N ARG A 181 -1.28 -25.76 -3.06
CA ARG A 181 -0.99 -27.04 -2.41
C ARG A 181 -0.81 -28.16 -3.43
N THR A 182 -0.10 -29.19 -3.00
CA THR A 182 0.06 -30.46 -3.71
C THR A 182 -0.82 -31.49 -3.02
N TYR A 183 -1.56 -32.26 -3.83
CA TYR A 183 -2.40 -33.36 -3.34
C TYR A 183 -2.09 -34.64 -4.12
N TYR A 184 -2.26 -35.76 -3.42
CA TYR A 184 -2.22 -37.10 -3.99
C TYR A 184 -3.57 -37.77 -3.77
N TYR A 185 -4.09 -38.43 -4.80
CA TYR A 185 -5.36 -39.14 -4.73
C TYR A 185 -5.19 -40.62 -5.01
N LYS A 186 -5.93 -41.46 -4.28
CA LYS A 186 -6.11 -42.90 -4.55
C LYS A 186 -7.60 -43.19 -4.60
N ILE A 187 -7.99 -44.16 -5.42
CA ILE A 187 -9.39 -44.58 -5.56
C ILE A 187 -9.50 -46.03 -5.12
N LEU A 188 -10.51 -46.32 -4.31
CA LEU A 188 -10.79 -47.62 -3.74
C LEU A 188 -12.19 -48.08 -4.19
N PRO A 189 -12.30 -49.08 -5.06
CA PRO A 189 -13.60 -49.59 -5.47
C PRO A 189 -14.27 -50.33 -4.29
N THR A 190 -15.57 -50.13 -4.14
CA THR A 190 -16.38 -50.72 -3.06
C THR A 190 -17.36 -51.73 -3.63
N VAL A 191 -17.67 -52.78 -2.88
CA VAL A 191 -18.66 -53.81 -3.22
C VAL A 191 -19.63 -54.03 -2.07
N SER A 192 -20.85 -54.47 -2.38
CA SER A 192 -21.75 -55.07 -1.40
C SER A 192 -22.04 -56.51 -1.83
N ASN A 193 -21.69 -57.47 -0.97
CA ASN A 193 -21.99 -58.89 -1.14
C ASN A 193 -23.11 -59.25 -0.16
N ASN A 194 -24.34 -59.40 -0.66
CA ASN A 194 -25.52 -59.72 0.16
C ASN A 194 -25.68 -58.80 1.38
N GLY A 195 -25.55 -57.48 1.18
CA GLY A 195 -25.66 -56.47 2.23
C GLY A 195 -24.37 -56.22 3.02
N VAL A 196 -23.33 -57.05 2.84
CA VAL A 196 -22.03 -56.87 3.51
C VAL A 196 -21.10 -56.00 2.68
N ALA A 197 -20.66 -54.88 3.24
CA ALA A 197 -19.74 -53.96 2.58
C ALA A 197 -18.32 -54.54 2.50
N GLY A 198 -17.72 -54.50 1.32
CA GLY A 198 -16.34 -54.88 1.05
C GLY A 198 -15.63 -53.88 0.14
N LYS A 199 -14.33 -54.06 -0.03
CA LYS A 199 -13.44 -53.14 -0.75
C LYS A 199 -12.47 -53.91 -1.65
N GLY A 200 -12.09 -53.28 -2.76
CA GLY A 200 -11.01 -53.75 -3.63
C GLY A 200 -9.64 -53.23 -3.18
N SER A 201 -8.68 -53.20 -4.09
CA SER A 201 -7.36 -52.60 -3.87
C SER A 201 -7.33 -51.14 -4.32
N PHE A 202 -6.52 -50.31 -3.63
CA PHE A 202 -6.30 -48.93 -4.03
C PHE A 202 -5.66 -48.83 -5.42
N SER A 203 -6.05 -47.80 -6.16
CA SER A 203 -5.31 -47.35 -7.35
C SER A 203 -3.89 -46.88 -6.99
N ALA A 204 -3.01 -46.81 -7.98
CA ALA A 204 -1.77 -46.03 -7.86
C ALA A 204 -2.09 -44.57 -7.51
N PRO A 205 -1.26 -43.88 -6.72
CA PRO A 205 -1.48 -42.49 -6.38
C PRO A 205 -1.26 -41.57 -7.57
N ILE A 206 -2.19 -40.65 -7.81
CA ILE A 206 -2.03 -39.57 -8.81
C ILE A 206 -1.78 -38.22 -8.13
N LYS A 207 -0.80 -37.46 -8.63
CA LYS A 207 -0.40 -36.16 -8.09
C LYS A 207 -1.08 -35.02 -8.84
N VAL A 208 -1.50 -33.99 -8.11
CA VAL A 208 -1.87 -32.68 -8.67
C VAL A 208 -1.24 -31.57 -7.84
N LYS A 209 -0.66 -30.57 -8.53
CA LYS A 209 -0.15 -29.34 -7.91
C LYS A 209 -0.96 -28.16 -8.39
N THR A 210 -1.56 -27.44 -7.45
CA THR A 210 -2.27 -26.18 -7.72
C THR A 210 -1.30 -24.99 -7.66
N VAL A 211 -1.70 -23.85 -8.21
CA VAL A 211 -0.87 -22.63 -8.20
C VAL A 211 -1.26 -21.72 -7.03
N ALA A 212 -0.26 -21.20 -6.32
CA ALA A 212 -0.47 -20.38 -5.13
C ALA A 212 -0.97 -18.98 -5.50
N LYS A 213 -1.76 -18.38 -4.61
CA LYS A 213 -2.12 -16.96 -4.72
C LYS A 213 -0.88 -16.11 -4.43
N THR A 214 -0.71 -15.03 -5.18
CA THR A 214 0.24 -13.97 -4.81
C THR A 214 -0.36 -13.04 -3.77
N GLU A 215 0.52 -12.34 -3.06
CA GLU A 215 0.20 -11.30 -2.09
C GLU A 215 0.66 -9.95 -2.65
N ILE A 216 -0.26 -8.99 -2.73
CA ILE A 216 0.06 -7.62 -3.14
C ILE A 216 0.66 -6.90 -1.94
N THR A 217 1.89 -6.42 -2.09
CA THR A 217 2.69 -5.79 -1.04
C THR A 217 2.59 -4.27 -1.05
N GLU A 218 2.26 -3.67 -2.19
CA GLU A 218 2.12 -2.21 -2.31
C GLU A 218 1.10 -1.82 -3.38
N ILE A 219 0.31 -0.78 -3.13
CA ILE A 219 -0.37 0.00 -4.16
C ILE A 219 -0.10 1.49 -3.99
N SER A 220 0.42 2.15 -5.04
CA SER A 220 0.78 3.56 -4.97
C SER A 220 0.31 4.44 -6.12
N SER A 221 -0.23 5.61 -5.77
CA SER A 221 -0.58 6.64 -6.77
C SER A 221 0.69 7.42 -7.14
N LEU A 222 1.18 7.23 -8.36
CA LEU A 222 2.47 7.80 -8.80
C LEU A 222 2.38 9.22 -9.37
N ASN A 223 1.23 9.56 -9.97
CA ASN A 223 0.91 10.87 -10.52
C ASN A 223 -0.61 10.96 -10.81
N SER A 224 -1.05 12.10 -11.35
CA SER A 224 -2.41 12.20 -11.88
C SER A 224 -2.54 11.32 -13.12
N GLY A 225 -3.13 10.13 -12.95
CA GLY A 225 -3.42 9.21 -14.05
C GLY A 225 -2.73 7.86 -13.96
N SER A 226 -1.90 7.61 -12.94
CA SER A 226 -1.30 6.28 -12.77
C SER A 226 -1.30 5.73 -11.35
N MET A 227 -1.47 4.42 -11.27
CA MET A 227 -1.46 3.61 -10.06
C MET A 227 -0.51 2.42 -10.26
N GLN A 228 0.44 2.25 -9.36
CA GLN A 228 1.35 1.11 -9.37
C GLN A 228 0.93 0.07 -8.34
N LEU A 229 1.09 -1.20 -8.71
CA LEU A 229 0.93 -2.38 -7.85
C LEU A 229 2.26 -3.10 -7.78
N VAL A 230 2.60 -3.63 -6.61
CA VAL A 230 3.76 -4.50 -6.38
C VAL A 230 3.31 -5.73 -5.60
N TRP A 231 3.80 -6.92 -5.94
CA TRP A 231 3.42 -8.18 -5.30
C TRP A 231 4.58 -9.18 -5.18
N LYS A 232 4.41 -10.20 -4.32
CA LYS A 232 5.38 -11.28 -4.14
C LYS A 232 5.35 -12.25 -5.33
N LYS A 233 6.52 -12.56 -5.90
CA LYS A 233 6.63 -13.57 -6.97
C LYS A 233 6.25 -14.96 -6.44
N VAL A 234 5.56 -15.73 -7.28
CA VAL A 234 5.21 -17.13 -7.03
C VAL A 234 6.11 -18.00 -7.91
N SER A 235 6.86 -18.93 -7.31
CA SER A 235 7.94 -19.68 -7.98
C SER A 235 7.49 -20.52 -9.18
N ASN A 236 6.27 -21.06 -9.15
CA ASN A 236 5.68 -21.84 -10.24
C ASN A 236 4.64 -21.05 -11.07
N ALA A 237 4.71 -19.72 -11.06
CA ALA A 237 3.91 -18.89 -11.94
C ALA A 237 4.43 -18.96 -13.38
N GLU A 238 3.50 -19.04 -14.32
CA GLU A 238 3.70 -18.77 -15.75
C GLU A 238 3.39 -17.31 -16.09
N GLY A 239 2.65 -16.62 -15.22
CA GLY A 239 2.30 -15.22 -15.39
C GLY A 239 1.32 -14.72 -14.33
N TYR A 240 0.89 -13.49 -14.51
CA TYR A 240 -0.06 -12.81 -13.63
C TYR A 240 -1.14 -12.11 -14.44
N GLU A 241 -2.39 -12.20 -14.01
CA GLU A 241 -3.49 -11.41 -14.55
C GLU A 241 -3.91 -10.35 -13.53
N ILE A 242 -3.95 -9.10 -13.96
CA ILE A 242 -4.30 -7.95 -13.13
C ILE A 242 -5.76 -7.61 -13.35
N TYR A 243 -6.51 -7.51 -12.25
CA TYR A 243 -7.92 -7.17 -12.26
C TYR A 243 -8.17 -5.88 -11.48
N ARG A 244 -9.10 -5.07 -11.96
CA ARG A 244 -9.48 -3.80 -11.34
C ARG A 244 -10.99 -3.67 -11.23
N SER A 245 -11.46 -3.05 -10.15
CA SER A 245 -12.84 -2.62 -9.95
C SER A 245 -12.91 -1.25 -9.28
N THR A 246 -14.07 -0.60 -9.35
CA THR A 246 -14.43 0.54 -8.50
C THR A 246 -15.25 0.12 -7.27
N LYS A 247 -15.62 -1.16 -7.17
CA LYS A 247 -16.32 -1.78 -6.04
C LYS A 247 -15.40 -2.78 -5.34
N LYS A 248 -15.45 -2.86 -4.01
CA LYS A 248 -14.55 -3.71 -3.20
C LYS A 248 -14.72 -5.19 -3.52
N ASP A 249 -15.95 -5.67 -3.65
CA ASP A 249 -16.24 -7.10 -3.65
C ASP A 249 -16.76 -7.65 -4.99
N SER A 250 -17.05 -6.78 -5.97
CA SER A 250 -17.63 -7.18 -7.27
C SER A 250 -17.11 -6.32 -8.43
N GLY A 251 -17.46 -6.69 -9.67
CA GLY A 251 -17.19 -5.88 -10.87
C GLY A 251 -15.75 -5.85 -11.37
N TYR A 252 -14.91 -6.78 -10.93
CA TYR A 252 -13.51 -6.88 -11.34
C TYR A 252 -13.37 -7.25 -12.82
N LYS A 253 -12.69 -6.40 -13.59
CA LYS A 253 -12.35 -6.64 -15.00
C LYS A 253 -10.84 -6.83 -15.13
N LYS A 254 -10.42 -7.77 -15.98
CA LYS A 254 -9.00 -7.96 -16.32
C LYS A 254 -8.51 -6.74 -17.11
N ILE A 255 -7.39 -6.16 -16.71
CA ILE A 255 -6.78 -4.99 -17.35
C ILE A 255 -5.37 -5.27 -17.89
N ALA A 256 -4.73 -6.35 -17.46
CA ALA A 256 -3.42 -6.76 -17.98
C ALA A 256 -3.16 -8.26 -17.78
N SER A 257 -2.27 -8.80 -18.62
CA SER A 257 -1.66 -10.12 -18.46
C SER A 257 -0.14 -9.94 -18.56
N LEU A 258 0.61 -10.52 -17.62
CA LEU A 258 2.06 -10.33 -17.47
C LEU A 258 2.77 -11.69 -17.47
N LYS A 259 4.01 -11.71 -17.94
CA LYS A 259 4.86 -12.91 -17.95
C LYS A 259 5.35 -13.28 -16.55
N ARG A 260 5.84 -14.51 -16.37
CA ARG A 260 6.25 -15.11 -15.08
C ARG A 260 7.15 -14.27 -14.17
N ASN A 261 8.00 -13.41 -14.73
CA ASN A 261 8.99 -12.63 -13.97
C ASN A 261 8.45 -11.31 -13.40
N ALA A 262 7.21 -10.93 -13.73
CA ALA A 262 6.62 -9.68 -13.27
C ALA A 262 6.29 -9.72 -11.77
N ASP A 263 6.70 -8.68 -11.05
CA ASP A 263 6.39 -8.38 -9.65
C ASP A 263 5.68 -7.04 -9.47
N LYS A 264 5.50 -6.28 -10.56
CA LYS A 264 4.86 -4.96 -10.53
C LYS A 264 4.09 -4.66 -11.82
N TYR A 265 3.12 -3.76 -11.70
CA TYR A 265 2.34 -3.24 -12.82
C TYR A 265 1.89 -1.80 -12.56
N THR A 266 1.92 -0.96 -13.61
CA THR A 266 1.41 0.41 -13.54
C THR A 266 0.17 0.55 -14.42
N ASP A 267 -0.99 0.73 -13.79
CA ASP A 267 -2.23 1.09 -14.46
C ASP A 267 -2.22 2.58 -14.80
N LYS A 268 -2.11 2.92 -16.09
CA LYS A 268 -2.12 4.30 -16.62
C LYS A 268 -3.50 4.80 -17.05
N SER A 269 -4.56 4.03 -16.77
CA SER A 269 -5.94 4.33 -17.20
C SER A 269 -6.84 4.81 -16.05
N VAL A 270 -6.27 5.03 -14.86
CA VAL A 270 -7.04 5.48 -13.69
C VAL A 270 -7.43 6.95 -13.82
N LYS A 271 -8.65 7.28 -13.39
CA LYS A 271 -9.14 8.66 -13.31
C LYS A 271 -8.85 9.23 -11.92
N THR A 272 -8.34 10.45 -11.88
CA THR A 272 -8.04 11.13 -10.61
C THR A 272 -9.29 11.32 -9.77
N GLY A 273 -9.13 11.31 -8.44
CA GLY A 273 -10.25 11.41 -7.52
C GLY A 273 -11.17 10.18 -7.54
N LYS A 274 -10.74 9.02 -8.04
CA LYS A 274 -11.48 7.76 -7.89
C LYS A 274 -10.67 6.75 -7.08
N LYS A 275 -11.37 5.98 -6.25
CA LYS A 275 -10.81 4.84 -5.52
C LYS A 275 -10.95 3.59 -6.40
N TYR A 276 -9.85 2.87 -6.54
CA TYR A 276 -9.79 1.64 -7.32
C TYR A 276 -9.36 0.48 -6.43
N TYR A 277 -9.94 -0.68 -6.68
CA TYR A 277 -9.61 -1.94 -6.03
C TYR A 277 -8.92 -2.84 -7.04
N TYR A 278 -7.85 -3.51 -6.62
CA TYR A 278 -7.06 -4.40 -7.47
C TYR A 278 -6.93 -5.77 -6.84
N LYS A 279 -6.95 -6.77 -7.72
CA LYS A 279 -6.67 -8.18 -7.39
C LYS A 279 -5.69 -8.69 -8.42
N VAL A 280 -4.79 -9.56 -7.99
CA VAL A 280 -3.86 -10.27 -8.88
C VAL A 280 -4.21 -11.75 -8.86
N VAL A 281 -4.24 -12.36 -10.05
CA VAL A 281 -4.41 -13.81 -10.22
C VAL A 281 -3.08 -14.37 -10.72
N THR A 282 -2.55 -15.36 -10.01
CA THR A 282 -1.38 -16.10 -10.48
C THR A 282 -1.85 -17.16 -11.48
N VAL A 283 -1.18 -17.19 -12.63
CA VAL A 283 -1.41 -18.16 -13.70
C VAL A 283 -0.34 -19.23 -13.62
N GLY A 284 -0.73 -20.50 -13.68
CA GLY A 284 0.16 -21.64 -13.78
C GLY A 284 -0.26 -22.59 -14.91
N LYS A 285 0.41 -23.74 -14.99
CA LYS A 285 0.14 -24.76 -16.01
C LYS A 285 0.09 -26.16 -15.38
N LEU A 286 -0.89 -26.97 -15.80
CA LEU A 286 -1.00 -28.39 -15.44
C LEU A 286 -1.24 -29.17 -16.74
N ASN A 287 -0.34 -30.09 -17.08
CA ASN A 287 -0.43 -30.94 -18.27
C ASN A 287 -0.75 -30.14 -19.55
N GLY A 288 0.01 -29.09 -19.85
CA GLY A 288 -0.25 -28.26 -21.03
C GLY A 288 -1.30 -27.15 -20.82
N LYS A 289 -2.19 -27.28 -19.84
CA LYS A 289 -3.37 -26.41 -19.70
C LYS A 289 -3.21 -25.34 -18.63
N LYS A 290 -3.71 -24.14 -18.92
CA LYS A 290 -3.72 -23.00 -18.00
C LYS A 290 -4.55 -23.34 -16.74
N ILE A 291 -3.99 -23.07 -15.57
CA ILE A 291 -4.68 -23.08 -14.28
C ILE A 291 -4.47 -21.74 -13.57
N THR A 292 -5.32 -21.40 -12.60
CA THR A 292 -5.23 -20.13 -11.87
C THR A 292 -5.32 -20.31 -10.36
N SER A 293 -4.79 -19.35 -9.61
CA SER A 293 -4.85 -19.34 -8.13
C SER A 293 -6.17 -18.77 -7.58
N GLY A 294 -6.99 -18.22 -8.47
CA GLY A 294 -8.06 -17.30 -8.10
C GLY A 294 -7.51 -15.97 -7.62
N TYR A 295 -8.40 -15.09 -7.17
CA TYR A 295 -8.01 -13.75 -6.74
C TYR A 295 -7.17 -13.75 -5.45
N SER A 296 -6.13 -12.93 -5.45
CA SER A 296 -5.48 -12.41 -4.23
C SER A 296 -6.48 -11.67 -3.33
N ASN A 297 -6.05 -11.36 -2.11
CA ASN A 297 -6.74 -10.36 -1.30
C ASN A 297 -6.77 -9.01 -2.05
N PRO A 298 -7.88 -8.27 -2.01
CA PRO A 298 -7.98 -6.98 -2.69
C PRO A 298 -7.17 -5.92 -1.95
N VAL A 299 -6.45 -5.10 -2.72
CA VAL A 299 -5.89 -3.84 -2.23
C VAL A 299 -6.61 -2.67 -2.88
N SER A 300 -6.53 -1.49 -2.27
CA SER A 300 -7.16 -0.31 -2.86
C SER A 300 -6.41 0.96 -2.54
N ASN A 301 -6.44 1.90 -3.48
CA ASN A 301 -5.93 3.24 -3.28
C ASN A 301 -6.71 4.22 -4.17
N ARG A 302 -6.65 5.51 -3.84
CA ARG A 302 -7.29 6.58 -4.59
C ARG A 302 -6.26 7.26 -5.47
N ALA A 303 -6.57 7.37 -6.76
CA ALA A 303 -5.70 8.10 -7.69
C ALA A 303 -5.74 9.59 -7.34
N LEU A 304 -4.61 10.15 -6.93
CA LEU A 304 -4.54 11.55 -6.48
C LEU A 304 -4.55 12.50 -7.69
N SER A 305 -5.29 13.61 -7.57
CA SER A 305 -5.21 14.69 -8.54
C SER A 305 -3.99 15.57 -8.30
N ARG A 306 -3.50 16.23 -9.35
CA ARG A 306 -2.49 17.29 -9.23
C ARG A 306 -3.04 18.41 -8.35
N VAL A 307 -2.27 18.84 -7.36
CA VAL A 307 -2.67 19.94 -6.46
C VAL A 307 -2.78 21.23 -7.27
N LYS A 308 -3.80 22.05 -6.98
CA LYS A 308 -3.93 23.40 -7.55
C LYS A 308 -3.67 24.44 -6.46
N ILE A 309 -2.58 25.20 -6.60
CA ILE A 309 -2.30 26.34 -5.71
C ILE A 309 -3.28 27.46 -6.05
N SER A 310 -4.05 27.92 -5.06
CA SER A 310 -5.04 28.99 -5.20
C SER A 310 -4.43 30.38 -5.07
N SER A 311 -3.46 30.56 -4.16
CA SER A 311 -2.76 31.83 -3.95
C SER A 311 -1.38 31.59 -3.34
N ALA A 312 -0.48 32.54 -3.56
CA ALA A 312 0.84 32.62 -2.95
C ALA A 312 1.19 34.09 -2.79
N ASN A 313 0.82 34.67 -1.64
CA ASN A 313 0.83 36.12 -1.44
C ASN A 313 1.82 36.49 -0.33
N SER A 314 2.49 37.63 -0.50
CA SER A 314 3.30 38.24 0.57
C SER A 314 2.43 38.65 1.76
N THR A 315 3.01 38.59 2.94
CA THR A 315 2.44 39.13 4.17
C THR A 315 3.27 40.33 4.65
N LEU A 316 2.70 41.16 5.52
CA LEU A 316 3.41 42.30 6.12
C LEU A 316 4.61 41.88 7.01
N GLU A 317 4.64 40.62 7.47
CA GLU A 317 5.72 40.04 8.27
C GLU A 317 6.88 39.41 7.46
N ASP A 318 7.17 39.88 6.24
CA ASP A 318 8.19 39.28 5.35
C ASP A 318 8.04 37.77 5.13
N ALA A 319 6.81 37.29 5.01
CA ALA A 319 6.52 35.88 4.75
C ALA A 319 5.67 35.72 3.47
N VAL A 320 5.59 34.49 2.97
CA VAL A 320 4.68 34.14 1.88
C VAL A 320 3.68 33.11 2.37
N LYS A 321 2.39 33.46 2.33
CA LYS A 321 1.29 32.53 2.62
C LYS A 321 0.83 31.86 1.33
N ILE A 322 1.02 30.54 1.25
CA ILE A 322 0.54 29.71 0.15
C ILE A 322 -0.75 29.02 0.58
N LYS A 323 -1.78 29.06 -0.28
CA LYS A 323 -3.04 28.31 -0.10
C LYS A 323 -3.32 27.44 -1.32
N TRP A 324 -3.85 26.23 -1.14
CA TRP A 324 -4.17 25.31 -2.24
C TRP A 324 -5.55 24.66 -2.10
N LYS A 325 -6.07 24.11 -3.20
CA LYS A 325 -7.32 23.34 -3.19
C LYS A 325 -7.08 21.95 -2.58
N LYS A 326 -8.04 21.49 -1.77
CA LYS A 326 -8.03 20.14 -1.18
C LYS A 326 -8.01 19.07 -2.27
N VAL A 327 -7.17 18.06 -2.10
CA VAL A 327 -7.11 16.85 -2.95
C VAL A 327 -7.76 15.69 -2.20
N THR A 328 -8.83 15.14 -2.76
CA THR A 328 -9.55 14.01 -2.15
C THR A 328 -8.65 12.79 -2.04
N GLY A 329 -8.55 12.21 -0.84
CA GLY A 329 -7.68 11.06 -0.55
C GLY A 329 -6.25 11.41 -0.16
N ALA A 330 -5.86 12.69 -0.19
CA ALA A 330 -4.60 13.14 0.36
C ALA A 330 -4.65 13.12 1.89
N THR A 331 -3.64 12.53 2.52
CA THR A 331 -3.44 12.52 3.98
C THR A 331 -2.44 13.59 4.43
N LYS A 332 -1.58 14.05 3.52
CA LYS A 332 -0.66 15.17 3.73
C LYS A 332 -0.26 15.85 2.41
N TYR A 333 0.29 17.04 2.52
CA TYR A 333 0.86 17.83 1.44
C TYR A 333 2.33 18.13 1.72
N LYS A 334 3.19 18.01 0.72
CA LYS A 334 4.57 18.51 0.79
C LYS A 334 4.70 19.79 -0.02
N ILE A 335 5.28 20.81 0.59
CA ILE A 335 5.49 22.13 0.02
C ILE A 335 6.94 22.24 -0.41
N TYR A 336 7.16 22.76 -1.60
CA TYR A 336 8.47 22.96 -2.18
C TYR A 336 8.66 24.40 -2.65
N ARG A 337 9.89 24.90 -2.57
CA ARG A 337 10.27 26.25 -2.97
C ARG A 337 11.51 26.27 -3.86
N ALA A 338 11.52 27.16 -4.83
CA ALA A 338 12.68 27.54 -5.64
C ALA A 338 12.79 29.07 -5.77
N THR A 339 13.95 29.56 -6.20
CA THR A 339 14.21 30.98 -6.54
C THR A 339 14.11 31.26 -8.04
N SER A 340 13.81 30.24 -8.85
CA SER A 340 13.57 30.32 -10.29
C SER A 340 12.46 29.34 -10.70
N SER A 341 11.68 29.69 -11.72
CA SER A 341 10.60 28.83 -12.25
C SER A 341 11.12 27.48 -12.78
N LYS A 342 12.31 27.49 -13.39
CA LYS A 342 13.02 26.32 -13.93
C LYS A 342 14.06 25.75 -12.96
N GLY A 343 14.20 26.31 -11.76
CA GLY A 343 15.19 25.89 -10.78
C GLY A 343 14.84 24.59 -10.05
N SER A 344 15.76 24.12 -9.21
CA SER A 344 15.51 22.97 -8.33
C SER A 344 14.62 23.37 -7.14
N TYR A 345 13.54 22.62 -6.94
CA TYR A 345 12.56 22.87 -5.88
C TYR A 345 12.91 22.07 -4.63
N LYS A 346 13.32 22.77 -3.56
CA LYS A 346 13.64 22.17 -2.26
C LYS A 346 12.38 21.96 -1.45
N HIS A 347 12.27 20.82 -0.77
CA HIS A 347 11.19 20.57 0.20
C HIS A 347 11.38 21.48 1.41
N ILE A 348 10.33 22.19 1.83
CA ILE A 348 10.40 23.15 2.95
C ILE A 348 9.42 22.85 4.08
N ALA A 349 8.33 22.11 3.81
CA ALA A 349 7.33 21.79 4.83
C ALA A 349 6.46 20.59 4.44
N THR A 350 5.91 19.93 5.45
CA THR A 350 4.85 18.92 5.29
C THR A 350 3.65 19.34 6.14
N VAL A 351 2.47 19.40 5.53
CA VAL A 351 1.22 19.78 6.19
C VAL A 351 0.27 18.58 6.16
N LYS A 352 -0.25 18.18 7.33
CA LYS A 352 -1.28 17.13 7.41
C LYS A 352 -2.56 17.59 6.73
N SER A 353 -3.33 16.69 6.13
CA SER A 353 -4.58 17.02 5.42
C SER A 353 -5.81 17.07 6.36
N ASN A 354 -5.70 16.48 7.55
CA ASN A 354 -6.71 16.47 8.61
C ASN A 354 -6.38 17.53 9.68
N GLY A 355 -7.33 18.43 9.94
CA GLY A 355 -7.18 19.57 10.86
C GLY A 355 -7.66 20.91 10.27
N LYS A 356 -7.74 21.94 11.12
CA LYS A 356 -8.06 23.32 10.73
C LYS A 356 -6.92 23.93 9.90
N ASP A 357 -7.24 24.73 8.87
CA ASP A 357 -6.28 25.45 8.01
C ASP A 357 -5.22 24.61 7.28
N THR A 358 -5.48 23.31 7.10
CA THR A 358 -4.58 22.31 6.49
C THR A 358 -4.33 22.47 4.98
N GLN A 359 -4.97 23.45 4.35
CA GLN A 359 -4.77 23.81 2.94
C GLN A 359 -3.92 25.08 2.78
N SER A 360 -3.14 25.42 3.80
CA SER A 360 -2.26 26.57 3.77
C SER A 360 -0.93 26.32 4.47
N TYR A 361 0.09 27.10 4.10
CA TYR A 361 1.39 27.15 4.76
C TYR A 361 1.97 28.55 4.63
N THR A 362 2.60 29.06 5.70
CA THR A 362 3.30 30.36 5.69
C THR A 362 4.79 30.11 5.72
N ASP A 363 5.48 30.45 4.62
CA ASP A 363 6.93 30.42 4.57
C ASP A 363 7.51 31.71 5.14
N LYS A 364 8.09 31.64 6.35
CA LYS A 364 8.78 32.75 7.02
C LYS A 364 10.29 32.81 6.73
N LYS A 365 10.83 31.87 5.95
CA LYS A 365 12.28 31.78 5.65
C LYS A 365 12.62 32.43 4.30
N VAL A 366 11.92 33.50 3.96
CA VAL A 366 12.05 34.24 2.71
C VAL A 366 12.56 35.65 2.99
N THR A 367 13.27 36.20 2.02
CA THR A 367 13.79 37.58 2.08
C THR A 367 13.01 38.47 1.12
N GLY A 368 12.62 39.65 1.58
CA GLY A 368 11.95 40.68 0.78
C GLY A 368 12.74 41.13 -0.44
N GLY A 369 12.04 41.61 -1.46
CA GLY A 369 12.60 42.04 -2.74
C GLY A 369 13.03 40.91 -3.66
N LYS A 370 12.54 39.68 -3.44
CA LYS A 370 12.87 38.48 -4.22
C LYS A 370 11.61 37.78 -4.72
N ASN A 371 11.75 37.07 -5.83
CA ASN A 371 10.74 36.16 -6.36
C ASN A 371 10.96 34.75 -5.81
N TYR A 372 9.88 34.11 -5.39
CA TYR A 372 9.87 32.70 -4.99
C TYR A 372 8.84 31.94 -5.81
N TYR A 373 9.12 30.65 -6.03
CA TYR A 373 8.29 29.77 -6.82
C TYR A 373 7.92 28.56 -5.98
N TYR A 374 6.63 28.33 -5.79
CA TYR A 374 6.13 27.27 -4.93
C TYR A 374 5.45 26.16 -5.72
N LYS A 375 5.69 24.92 -5.31
CA LYS A 375 4.95 23.73 -5.76
C LYS A 375 4.42 22.98 -4.55
N VAL A 376 3.23 22.39 -4.69
CA VAL A 376 2.61 21.56 -3.64
C VAL A 376 2.33 20.18 -4.22
N GLN A 377 2.60 19.13 -3.46
CA GLN A 377 2.40 17.74 -3.86
C GLN A 377 1.53 17.02 -2.84
N ALA A 378 0.44 16.38 -3.30
CA ALA A 378 -0.41 15.56 -2.46
C ALA A 378 0.21 14.18 -2.23
N TYR A 379 0.05 13.65 -1.02
CA TYR A 379 0.47 12.31 -0.65
C TYR A 379 -0.70 11.59 0.03
N SER A 380 -0.80 10.29 -0.21
CA SER A 380 -1.68 9.40 0.54
C SER A 380 -0.81 8.39 1.28
N SER A 381 -1.10 8.20 2.57
CA SER A 381 -0.47 7.21 3.43
C SER A 381 -1.51 6.72 4.42
N SER A 382 -1.72 5.41 4.50
CA SER A 382 -2.44 4.76 5.61
C SER A 382 -1.43 4.00 6.48
N ASP A 383 -1.64 3.97 7.79
CA ASP A 383 -0.89 3.11 8.69
C ASP A 383 -1.23 1.64 8.40
N GLY A 384 -0.24 0.75 8.48
CA GLY A 384 -0.34 -0.63 8.00
C GLY A 384 -0.26 -0.68 6.48
N ILE A 385 0.91 -1.07 5.97
CA ILE A 385 1.27 -1.20 4.55
C ILE A 385 0.03 -1.54 3.70
N ILE A 386 -0.25 -0.67 2.71
CA ILE A 386 -0.81 -1.02 1.39
C ILE A 386 -1.01 0.25 0.53
N ALA A 387 -1.15 1.47 1.06
CA ALA A 387 -1.30 2.68 0.23
C ALA A 387 -0.19 3.72 0.46
N ALA A 388 0.69 3.91 -0.52
CA ALA A 388 1.66 5.00 -0.57
C ALA A 388 1.49 5.79 -1.88
N GLY A 389 2.28 6.82 -2.13
CA GLY A 389 2.26 7.49 -3.42
C GLY A 389 2.40 8.99 -3.32
N LYS A 390 3.05 9.54 -4.34
CA LYS A 390 3.23 10.97 -4.54
C LYS A 390 2.36 11.32 -5.74
N GLY A 391 1.32 12.13 -5.55
CA GLY A 391 0.61 12.70 -6.70
C GLY A 391 1.55 13.62 -7.49
N ASP A 392 1.08 14.27 -8.55
CA ASP A 392 1.93 15.27 -9.20
C ASP A 392 2.22 16.47 -8.29
N LYS A 393 3.42 17.02 -8.42
CA LYS A 393 3.66 18.40 -7.99
C LYS A 393 2.74 19.30 -8.80
N SER A 394 2.15 20.30 -8.16
CA SER A 394 1.40 21.34 -8.83
C SER A 394 2.24 22.05 -9.89
N GLU A 395 1.58 22.75 -10.80
CA GLU A 395 2.23 23.88 -11.47
C GLU A 395 2.80 24.83 -10.44
N TYR A 396 3.89 25.52 -10.79
CA TYR A 396 4.47 26.48 -9.87
C TYR A 396 3.54 27.69 -9.74
N LYS A 397 3.49 28.28 -8.55
CA LYS A 397 2.94 29.61 -8.34
C LYS A 397 4.07 30.54 -7.93
N LYS A 398 4.25 31.63 -8.70
CA LYS A 398 5.18 32.71 -8.35
C LYS A 398 4.57 33.52 -7.21
N ALA A 399 5.37 33.84 -6.21
CA ALA A 399 5.11 34.87 -5.23
C ALA A 399 6.20 35.93 -5.32
N THR A 400 5.82 37.17 -5.53
CA THR A 400 6.72 38.32 -5.43
C THR A 400 6.63 38.83 -4.00
N LEU A 401 7.71 38.71 -3.24
CA LEU A 401 7.76 39.29 -1.90
C LEU A 401 8.30 40.71 -2.04
N ASN A 402 7.42 41.70 -1.97
CA ASN A 402 7.80 43.10 -1.94
C ASN A 402 8.53 43.42 -0.63
N TYR A 403 9.37 44.45 -0.62
CA TYR A 403 10.13 44.86 0.56
C TYR A 403 9.30 45.87 1.34
N ALA A 404 8.80 45.49 2.51
CA ALA A 404 7.99 46.38 3.33
C ALA A 404 8.82 47.58 3.82
N ILE A 405 8.21 48.77 3.83
CA ILE A 405 8.84 49.97 4.36
C ILE A 405 8.75 49.98 5.89
N MET A 406 7.59 49.59 6.42
CA MET A 406 7.39 49.41 7.85
C MET A 406 7.99 48.09 8.34
N GLY A 407 8.33 48.04 9.62
CA GLY A 407 8.83 46.86 10.33
C GLY A 407 10.20 47.08 10.94
N LYS A 408 10.70 46.04 11.61
CA LYS A 408 12.00 46.07 12.26
C LYS A 408 13.12 46.14 11.22
N SER A 409 14.07 47.04 11.44
CA SER A 409 15.30 47.15 10.65
C SER A 409 16.08 45.84 10.66
N THR A 410 16.71 45.51 9.54
CA THR A 410 17.47 44.26 9.39
C THR A 410 18.95 44.47 9.13
N VAL A 411 19.41 45.72 9.18
CA VAL A 411 20.82 46.12 9.10
C VAL A 411 21.30 46.63 10.46
N THR A 412 22.59 46.49 10.74
CA THR A 412 23.24 47.13 11.89
C THR A 412 23.78 48.52 11.52
N VAL A 413 24.11 49.33 12.54
CA VAL A 413 24.84 50.59 12.36
C VAL A 413 26.14 50.35 11.59
N ASP A 414 26.90 49.31 11.93
CA ASP A 414 28.18 49.02 11.29
C ASP A 414 28.03 48.66 9.81
N GLN A 415 26.97 47.94 9.43
CA GLN A 415 26.67 47.66 8.03
C GLN A 415 26.37 48.94 7.24
N MET A 416 25.60 49.87 7.84
CA MET A 416 25.35 51.18 7.23
C MET A 416 26.63 52.01 7.09
N VAL A 417 27.47 52.04 8.14
CA VAL A 417 28.76 52.75 8.10
C VAL A 417 29.68 52.19 7.03
N LYS A 418 29.83 50.86 6.97
CA LYS A 418 30.66 50.19 5.96
C LYS A 418 30.14 50.44 4.55
N PHE A 419 28.82 50.36 4.36
CA PHE A 419 28.18 50.69 3.08
C PHE A 419 28.48 52.12 2.63
N TYR A 420 28.40 53.09 3.55
CA TYR A 420 28.76 54.48 3.27
C TYR A 420 30.23 54.62 2.88
N ASN A 421 31.15 54.04 3.66
CA ASN A 421 32.58 54.14 3.42
C ASN A 421 32.97 53.54 2.07
N MET A 422 32.29 52.47 1.62
CA MET A 422 32.49 51.89 0.28
C MET A 422 32.14 52.84 -0.88
N SER A 423 31.38 53.91 -0.64
CA SER A 423 31.08 54.92 -1.67
C SER A 423 32.27 55.84 -1.99
N GLY A 424 33.28 55.88 -1.11
CA GLY A 424 34.43 56.79 -1.22
C GLY A 424 34.10 58.27 -0.99
N LYS A 425 32.86 58.62 -0.61
CA LYS A 425 32.46 60.01 -0.35
C LYS A 425 32.96 60.48 1.01
N LYS A 426 33.31 61.78 1.08
CA LYS A 426 33.74 62.44 2.32
C LYS A 426 32.53 62.79 3.17
N TYR A 427 32.61 62.49 4.46
CA TYR A 427 31.56 62.85 5.42
C TYR A 427 31.54 64.37 5.65
N PRO A 428 30.37 65.05 5.58
CA PRO A 428 30.30 66.50 5.76
C PRO A 428 30.69 66.94 7.17
N SER A 429 31.70 67.81 7.27
CA SER A 429 32.20 68.33 8.55
C SER A 429 31.15 69.13 9.33
N ILE A 430 30.23 69.81 8.62
CA ILE A 430 29.13 70.60 9.19
C ILE A 430 28.21 69.77 10.12
N TYR A 431 28.17 68.45 9.95
CA TYR A 431 27.35 67.60 10.82
C TYR A 431 27.92 67.41 12.21
N LYS A 432 29.20 67.73 12.42
CA LYS A 432 29.81 67.78 13.77
C LYS A 432 29.05 68.72 14.69
N ASP A 433 28.76 69.93 14.21
CA ASP A 433 28.07 70.95 15.00
C ASP A 433 26.55 70.77 14.99
N LYS A 434 26.04 69.86 14.13
CA LYS A 434 24.63 69.48 14.01
C LYS A 434 24.30 68.11 14.63
N GLY A 435 25.12 67.66 15.59
CA GLY A 435 24.84 66.51 16.45
C GLY A 435 25.25 65.14 15.91
N ALA A 436 25.87 65.05 14.72
CA ALA A 436 26.40 63.81 14.15
C ALA A 436 27.87 63.97 13.75
N LYS A 437 28.77 63.83 14.73
CA LYS A 437 30.23 64.03 14.55
C LYS A 437 30.91 63.17 13.49
N ASN A 438 30.31 62.06 13.09
CA ASN A 438 30.83 61.15 12.09
C ASN A 438 29.70 60.26 11.54
N ILE A 439 29.99 59.50 10.48
CA ILE A 439 29.02 58.60 9.86
C ILE A 439 28.42 57.58 10.84
N LYS A 440 29.21 57.08 11.81
CA LYS A 440 28.70 56.15 12.82
C LYS A 440 27.60 56.81 13.65
N LYS A 441 27.83 58.04 14.13
CA LYS A 441 26.81 58.76 14.90
C LYS A 441 25.57 59.09 14.06
N PHE A 442 25.76 59.42 12.78
CA PHE A 442 24.65 59.62 11.83
C PHE A 442 23.78 58.36 11.71
N CYS A 443 24.39 57.20 11.47
CA CYS A 443 23.70 55.92 11.33
C CYS A 443 23.04 55.47 12.64
N GLU A 444 23.63 55.76 13.81
CA GLU A 444 22.99 55.55 15.12
C GLU A 444 21.70 56.37 15.26
N ILE A 445 21.74 57.66 14.91
CA ILE A 445 20.56 58.54 14.96
C ILE A 445 19.49 58.07 13.98
N LEU A 446 19.89 57.69 12.76
CA LEU A 446 18.97 57.21 11.74
C LEU A 446 18.25 55.94 12.19
N LEU A 447 19.00 54.96 12.70
CA LEU A 447 18.42 53.71 13.20
C LEU A 447 17.43 53.99 14.33
N ASP A 448 17.82 54.81 15.29
CA ASP A 448 17.01 55.18 16.44
C ASP A 448 15.71 55.90 16.05
N GLU A 449 15.77 56.90 15.17
CA GLU A 449 14.57 57.60 14.68
C GLU A 449 13.66 56.67 13.85
N SER A 450 14.25 55.78 13.06
CA SER A 450 13.51 54.81 12.24
C SER A 450 12.78 53.79 13.12
N GLU A 451 13.45 53.22 14.12
CA GLU A 451 12.88 52.24 15.05
C GLU A 451 11.73 52.82 15.89
N ARG A 452 11.87 54.08 16.35
CA ARG A 452 10.81 54.77 17.10
C ARG A 452 9.51 54.91 16.30
N GLU A 453 9.60 55.11 14.99
CA GLU A 453 8.43 55.21 14.12
C GLU A 453 8.01 53.87 13.50
N GLY A 454 8.80 52.81 13.65
CA GLY A 454 8.57 51.50 13.06
C GLY A 454 8.87 51.43 11.57
N VAL A 455 9.70 52.34 11.05
CA VAL A 455 10.18 52.37 9.67
C VAL A 455 11.53 51.66 9.60
N ARG A 456 11.79 50.93 8.52
CA ARG A 456 13.08 50.24 8.36
C ARG A 456 14.20 51.22 8.04
N ALA A 457 15.22 51.23 8.89
CA ALA A 457 16.39 52.09 8.78
C ALA A 457 17.13 51.90 7.45
N GLU A 458 17.26 50.67 6.94
CA GLU A 458 17.91 50.44 5.64
C GLU A 458 17.19 51.11 4.46
N VAL A 459 15.87 51.32 4.56
CA VAL A 459 15.09 52.01 3.51
C VAL A 459 15.38 53.50 3.58
N ILE A 460 15.33 54.09 4.77
CA ILE A 460 15.64 55.50 5.00
C ILE A 460 17.07 55.78 4.57
N PHE A 461 18.04 54.98 5.00
CA PHE A 461 19.44 55.22 4.67
C PHE A 461 19.73 55.04 3.17
N ALA A 462 19.06 54.09 2.50
CA ALA A 462 19.13 53.98 1.04
C ALA A 462 18.57 55.23 0.36
N GLN A 463 17.45 55.79 0.84
CA GLN A 463 16.94 57.07 0.35
C GLN A 463 17.93 58.20 0.60
N VAL A 464 18.44 58.37 1.82
CA VAL A 464 19.46 59.38 2.14
C VAL A 464 20.62 59.31 1.15
N CYS A 465 21.20 58.13 0.93
CA CYS A 465 22.30 57.96 -0.01
C CYS A 465 21.92 58.27 -1.46
N LEU A 466 20.72 57.89 -1.89
CA LEU A 466 20.25 58.12 -3.25
C LEU A 466 19.96 59.60 -3.53
N GLU A 467 19.22 60.26 -2.62
CA GLU A 467 18.75 61.63 -2.76
C GLU A 467 19.90 62.65 -2.62
N THR A 468 20.86 62.38 -1.75
CA THR A 468 21.96 63.32 -1.44
C THR A 468 23.26 62.99 -2.16
N GLY A 469 23.33 61.91 -2.94
CA GLY A 469 24.59 61.43 -3.49
C GLY A 469 25.59 61.03 -2.38
N TYR A 470 25.13 60.20 -1.43
CA TYR A 470 25.90 59.77 -0.24
C TYR A 470 26.40 60.95 0.60
N LEU A 471 25.48 61.82 1.00
CA LEU A 471 25.72 63.02 1.80
C LEU A 471 26.65 64.05 1.14
N SER A 472 26.93 63.94 -0.15
CA SER A 472 27.76 64.92 -0.86
C SER A 472 26.98 66.19 -1.17
N PHE A 473 25.68 66.04 -1.45
CA PHE A 473 24.77 67.05 -1.98
C PHE A 473 25.26 67.58 -3.35
N GLY A 474 24.33 67.93 -4.23
CA GLY A 474 24.67 68.36 -5.59
C GLY A 474 23.50 68.95 -6.37
N GLY A 475 22.40 69.23 -5.66
CA GLY A 475 21.19 69.85 -6.21
C GLY A 475 20.79 71.05 -5.35
N GLN A 476 19.50 71.38 -5.33
CA GLN A 476 18.95 72.56 -4.66
C GLN A 476 19.12 72.56 -3.14
N VAL A 477 19.23 71.38 -2.52
CA VAL A 477 19.38 71.22 -1.07
C VAL A 477 20.84 71.03 -0.69
N SER A 478 21.29 71.78 0.31
CA SER A 478 22.66 71.74 0.85
C SER A 478 22.76 70.93 2.15
N ALA A 479 23.97 70.48 2.48
CA ALA A 479 24.24 69.74 3.72
C ALA A 479 23.80 70.53 4.99
N GLY A 480 23.93 71.86 4.99
CA GLY A 480 23.57 72.70 6.13
C GLY A 480 22.09 72.63 6.52
N GLN A 481 21.21 72.26 5.59
CA GLN A 481 19.77 72.18 5.81
C GLN A 481 19.32 70.93 6.57
N CYS A 482 20.18 69.91 6.69
CA CYS A 482 19.81 68.60 7.25
C CYS A 482 18.55 67.99 6.61
N ASN A 483 18.27 68.29 5.34
CA ASN A 483 17.10 67.79 4.62
C ASN A 483 17.52 66.68 3.66
N PHE A 484 17.49 65.44 4.15
CA PHE A 484 18.11 64.30 3.47
C PHE A 484 17.24 63.65 2.39
N SER A 485 16.01 64.13 2.19
CA SER A 485 15.10 63.67 1.14
C SER A 485 14.48 64.80 0.31
N GLY A 486 15.04 66.00 0.38
CA GLY A 486 14.54 67.13 -0.39
C GLY A 486 13.12 67.56 -0.03
N LEU A 487 12.68 67.38 1.23
CA LEU A 487 11.34 67.75 1.67
C LEU A 487 11.05 69.21 1.35
N GLY A 488 10.07 69.44 0.47
CA GLY A 488 9.62 70.78 0.09
C GLY A 488 10.52 71.50 -0.90
N ALA A 489 11.56 70.85 -1.43
CA ALA A 489 12.24 71.37 -2.62
C ALA A 489 11.34 71.13 -3.84
N THR A 490 11.32 72.09 -4.76
CA THR A 490 10.44 72.09 -5.93
C THR A 490 11.22 72.48 -7.18
N ASP A 491 10.76 71.98 -8.33
CA ASP A 491 11.42 72.21 -9.63
C ASP A 491 11.42 73.70 -10.06
N ASP A 492 10.62 74.54 -9.39
CA ASP A 492 10.56 76.00 -9.56
C ASP A 492 11.60 76.79 -8.74
N GLY A 493 12.45 76.11 -7.96
CA GLY A 493 13.60 76.71 -7.28
C GLY A 493 13.48 76.89 -5.76
N ALA A 494 12.42 76.40 -5.10
CA ALA A 494 12.34 76.50 -3.64
C ALA A 494 13.45 75.67 -2.97
N ALA A 495 14.16 76.29 -2.01
CA ALA A 495 15.30 75.67 -1.31
C ALA A 495 14.95 74.45 -0.45
N GLY A 496 13.66 74.15 -0.25
CA GLY A 496 13.19 73.09 0.63
C GLY A 496 13.30 73.41 2.13
N ALA A 497 12.76 72.51 2.95
CA ALA A 497 12.76 72.64 4.40
C ALA A 497 14.19 72.63 4.97
N THR A 498 14.39 73.35 6.07
CA THR A 498 15.64 73.40 6.83
C THR A 498 15.40 72.94 8.26
N PHE A 499 16.24 72.03 8.73
CA PHE A 499 16.16 71.46 10.08
C PHE A 499 17.37 71.87 10.90
N LYS A 500 17.15 72.11 12.20
CA LYS A 500 18.18 72.59 13.12
C LYS A 500 19.40 71.66 13.22
N ASP A 501 19.14 70.35 13.23
CA ASP A 501 20.14 69.31 13.45
C ASP A 501 19.82 68.04 12.63
N VAL A 502 20.79 67.12 12.58
CA VAL A 502 20.69 65.87 11.82
C VAL A 502 19.53 64.99 12.31
N ARG A 503 19.26 64.97 13.61
CA ARG A 503 18.22 64.13 14.21
C ARG A 503 16.82 64.59 13.79
N THR A 504 16.56 65.90 13.87
CA THR A 504 15.30 66.50 13.45
C THR A 504 15.06 66.26 11.96
N GLY A 505 16.10 66.42 11.14
CA GLY A 505 16.03 66.17 9.70
C GLY A 505 15.71 64.72 9.33
N LEU A 506 16.41 63.77 9.95
CA LEU A 506 16.14 62.34 9.77
C LEU A 506 14.74 61.96 10.27
N ARG A 507 14.30 62.50 11.42
CA ARG A 507 12.95 62.29 11.93
C ARG A 507 11.89 62.77 10.95
N ALA A 508 12.06 63.96 10.36
CA ALA A 508 11.12 64.48 9.37
C ALA A 508 11.00 63.54 8.16
N GLN A 509 12.11 63.05 7.62
CA GLN A 509 12.10 62.07 6.53
C GLN A 509 11.42 60.74 6.93
N VAL A 510 11.75 60.21 8.12
CA VAL A 510 11.13 58.99 8.66
C VAL A 510 9.62 59.13 8.78
N GLN A 511 9.15 60.26 9.33
CA GLN A 511 7.73 60.56 9.45
C GLN A 511 7.06 60.67 8.08
N HIS A 512 7.69 61.37 7.13
CA HIS A 512 7.18 61.48 5.76
C HIS A 512 7.01 60.10 5.11
N LEU A 513 8.03 59.25 5.23
CA LEU A 513 7.99 57.90 4.66
C LEU A 513 6.96 57.01 5.38
N LYS A 514 6.81 57.12 6.71
CA LYS A 514 5.74 56.45 7.46
C LYS A 514 4.36 56.90 7.00
N GLY A 515 4.18 58.20 6.72
CA GLY A 515 2.94 58.74 6.17
C GLY A 515 2.55 58.00 4.89
N TYR A 516 3.50 57.85 3.97
CA TYR A 516 3.32 57.08 2.74
C TYR A 516 3.05 55.59 2.97
N ALA A 517 3.77 54.96 3.90
CA ALA A 517 3.76 53.51 4.08
C ALA A 517 2.66 52.97 5.01
N SER A 518 2.12 53.79 5.92
CA SER A 518 1.13 53.37 6.92
C SER A 518 0.07 54.44 7.19
N LYS A 519 -1.11 53.97 7.64
CA LYS A 519 -2.18 54.81 8.19
C LYS A 519 -2.02 55.08 9.69
N ASP A 520 -1.12 54.37 10.38
CA ASP A 520 -0.91 54.50 11.83
C ASP A 520 -0.45 55.90 12.20
N SER A 521 -0.87 56.40 13.36
CA SER A 521 -0.39 57.68 13.90
C SER A 521 1.14 57.71 14.04
N LEU A 522 1.72 58.91 13.98
CA LEU A 522 3.12 59.11 14.32
C LEU A 522 3.34 58.76 15.80
N ASN A 523 4.46 58.11 16.10
CA ASN A 523 4.80 57.72 17.47
C ASN A 523 5.56 58.85 18.19
N GLN A 524 6.14 59.77 17.42
CA GLN A 524 6.83 60.95 17.92
C GLN A 524 6.11 62.22 17.50
N LYS A 525 6.43 63.34 18.15
CA LYS A 525 5.96 64.67 17.73
C LYS A 525 6.30 64.92 16.26
N CYS A 526 5.31 65.36 15.48
CA CYS A 526 5.49 65.68 14.07
C CYS A 526 6.48 66.84 13.91
N VAL A 527 7.53 66.62 13.13
CA VAL A 527 8.51 67.63 12.71
C VAL A 527 8.60 67.77 11.19
N ASP A 528 7.97 66.86 10.44
CA ASP A 528 7.79 66.97 9.00
C ASP A 528 6.75 68.08 8.68
N PRO A 529 7.17 69.21 8.08
CA PRO A 529 6.26 70.32 7.76
C PRO A 529 5.24 69.97 6.67
N ARG A 530 5.47 68.87 5.93
CA ARG A 530 4.61 68.44 4.83
C ARG A 530 3.71 67.27 5.19
N PHE A 531 3.77 66.77 6.43
CA PHE A 531 3.01 65.59 6.83
C PHE A 531 1.49 65.78 6.65
N GLN A 532 0.98 66.98 6.92
CA GLN A 532 -0.42 67.36 6.72
C GLN A 532 -0.91 67.17 5.27
N TYR A 533 -0.02 67.31 4.28
CA TYR A 533 -0.36 67.14 2.86
C TYR A 533 -0.45 65.66 2.45
N LEU A 534 -0.06 64.73 3.33
CA LEU A 534 -0.16 63.29 3.07
C LEU A 534 -1.53 62.70 3.40
N THR A 535 -2.51 63.51 3.87
CA THR A 535 -3.82 63.03 4.36
C THR A 535 -4.49 62.02 3.41
N HIS A 536 -4.53 62.28 2.11
CA HIS A 536 -5.12 61.36 1.11
C HIS A 536 -4.15 60.28 0.60
N ARG A 537 -2.85 60.41 0.88
CA ARG A 537 -1.80 59.47 0.47
C ARG A 537 -1.40 58.50 1.58
N ARG A 538 -2.01 58.59 2.76
CA ARG A 538 -1.63 57.76 3.91
C ARG A 538 -1.78 56.26 3.64
N GLY A 539 -0.67 55.52 3.76
CA GLY A 539 -0.63 54.07 3.50
C GLY A 539 -0.76 53.67 2.01
N SER A 540 -0.58 54.62 1.08
CA SER A 540 -0.64 54.36 -0.37
C SER A 540 0.54 53.54 -0.89
N THR A 541 1.68 53.55 -0.22
CA THR A 541 2.92 52.89 -0.67
C THR A 541 3.55 52.05 0.44
N PRO A 542 2.93 50.92 0.83
CA PRO A 542 3.44 50.08 1.93
C PRO A 542 4.78 49.39 1.62
N TYR A 543 5.20 49.34 0.35
CA TYR A 543 6.42 48.65 -0.09
C TYR A 543 7.37 49.58 -0.87
N VAL A 544 8.68 49.31 -0.79
CA VAL A 544 9.72 50.05 -1.54
C VAL A 544 9.45 50.04 -3.05
N GLN A 545 8.90 48.94 -3.58
CA GLN A 545 8.49 48.79 -4.97
C GLN A 545 7.45 49.81 -5.42
N ASN A 546 6.74 50.45 -4.49
CA ASN A 546 5.74 51.46 -4.78
C ASN A 546 6.30 52.89 -4.80
N LEU A 547 7.56 53.13 -4.41
CA LEU A 547 8.08 54.49 -4.25
C LEU A 547 8.39 55.21 -5.58
N GLY A 548 8.50 54.50 -6.71
CA GLY A 548 8.64 55.14 -8.03
C GLY A 548 7.30 55.56 -8.65
N ASN A 549 7.36 56.04 -9.90
CA ASN A 549 6.18 56.37 -10.73
C ASN A 549 5.25 57.43 -10.12
N GLY A 550 5.80 58.47 -9.52
CA GLY A 550 5.04 59.63 -9.03
C GLY A 550 4.44 59.48 -7.62
N ASN A 551 4.67 58.34 -6.95
CA ASN A 551 4.25 58.18 -5.56
C ASN A 551 5.16 58.94 -4.59
N TRP A 552 6.46 58.57 -4.54
CA TRP A 552 7.48 59.31 -3.81
C TRP A 552 8.39 60.08 -4.77
N ALA A 553 8.91 59.38 -5.79
CA ALA A 553 9.71 59.96 -6.86
C ALA A 553 9.03 59.76 -8.22
N THR A 554 9.18 60.73 -9.12
CA THR A 554 8.75 60.63 -10.52
C THR A 554 9.54 59.59 -11.30
N ASP A 555 10.81 59.35 -10.94
CA ASP A 555 11.68 58.35 -11.57
C ASP A 555 11.07 56.93 -11.48
N PRO A 556 10.75 56.29 -12.62
CA PRO A 556 10.21 54.93 -12.64
C PRO A 556 11.20 53.89 -12.09
N ASN A 557 12.50 54.18 -12.12
CA ASN A 557 13.56 53.31 -11.61
C ASN A 557 13.92 53.56 -10.15
N TYR A 558 13.28 54.51 -9.47
CA TYR A 558 13.61 54.87 -8.09
C TYR A 558 13.58 53.66 -7.15
N ALA A 559 12.52 52.85 -7.23
CA ALA A 559 12.38 51.66 -6.42
C ALA A 559 13.48 50.60 -6.69
N SER A 560 13.89 50.41 -7.94
CA SER A 560 14.93 49.43 -8.28
C SER A 560 16.32 49.90 -7.81
N LYS A 561 16.58 51.21 -7.86
CA LYS A 561 17.77 51.85 -7.27
C LYS A 561 17.81 51.62 -5.77
N LEU A 562 16.75 51.95 -5.03
CA LEU A 562 16.67 51.70 -3.58
C LEU A 562 16.90 50.24 -3.23
N MET A 563 16.24 49.31 -3.92
CA MET A 563 16.44 47.89 -3.69
C MET A 563 17.88 47.43 -3.94
N THR A 564 18.60 48.06 -4.86
CA THR A 564 20.01 47.78 -5.12
C THR A 564 20.89 48.26 -3.95
N LEU A 565 20.63 49.46 -3.43
CA LEU A 565 21.35 50.01 -2.28
C LEU A 565 21.08 49.18 -1.01
N ILE A 566 19.82 48.85 -0.73
CA ILE A 566 19.43 48.00 0.41
C ILE A 566 20.14 46.63 0.33
N LYS A 567 20.19 46.00 -0.85
CA LYS A 567 20.89 44.72 -1.03
C LYS A 567 22.40 44.83 -0.76
N LYS A 568 23.05 45.87 -1.29
CA LYS A 568 24.48 46.12 -1.05
C LYS A 568 24.76 46.36 0.43
N MET A 569 23.96 47.20 1.08
CA MET A 569 24.07 47.51 2.50
C MET A 569 23.93 46.27 3.39
N LYS A 570 22.97 45.38 3.10
CA LYS A 570 22.77 44.12 3.84
C LYS A 570 23.90 43.10 3.64
N SER A 571 24.69 43.25 2.58
CA SER A 571 25.85 42.39 2.30
C SER A 571 27.17 42.94 2.84
N CYS A 572 27.17 44.16 3.39
CA CYS A 572 28.34 44.75 4.03
C CYS A 572 28.71 44.02 5.31
#